data_AF-A0A7S4MMR6-F1
#
_entry.id   AF-A0A7S4MMR6-F1
#
_cell.length_a   1.000
_cell.length_b   1.000
_cell.length_c   1.000
_cell.angle_alpha   90.00
_cell.angle_beta   90.00
_cell.angle_gamma   90.00
#
_symmetry.space_group_name_H-M   'P 1'
#
loop_
_entity.id
_entity.type
_entity.pdbx_description
1 polymer ?
#
loop_
_entity_poly.entity_id
_entity_poly.type
_entity_poly.pdbx_seq_one_letter_code
_entity_poly.pdbx_strand_id
1 'polypeptide(L)'
;MNGKTYGVINPYDILADVCYPATLAKTVRFPNPTIDRIKEGLELAKELRHKRDVPEQPPCIGDWVTDYLNQPSVQSAIHAETTVWEQCGGPPYEFGQESIIPYYQEFLSTTDIRVFIYSGDEDTVLPFIGTEKWVLSLNQPNLNVWGPWYSDWNGNGQQVSGYWLDMGQLWYATVKGAGHMVPWFQPGAAFDLFERYITGKPLHTSPFQ
;
A
#
# COMPACT_ATOMS: atom_id res chain seq x y z
N MET A 1 4.78 13.85 -5.09
CA MET A 1 3.58 14.08 -4.26
C MET A 1 3.77 15.32 -3.37
N ASN A 2 3.14 16.45 -3.69
CA ASN A 2 2.99 17.55 -2.73
C ASN A 2 1.84 17.25 -1.78
N GLY A 3 1.98 16.18 -1.00
CA GLY A 3 1.05 15.86 0.08
C GLY A 3 1.09 17.02 1.07
N LYS A 4 -0.08 17.56 1.43
CA LYS A 4 -0.18 18.46 2.58
C LYS A 4 0.34 17.69 3.79
N THR A 5 1.57 17.98 4.20
CA THR A 5 2.18 17.42 5.38
C THR A 5 1.39 17.92 6.58
N TYR A 6 0.64 17.04 7.23
CA TYR A 6 0.06 17.30 8.56
C TYR A 6 1.20 17.23 9.59
N GLY A 7 2.14 18.18 9.50
CA GLY A 7 3.38 18.15 10.26
C GLY A 7 4.34 17.04 9.78
N VAL A 8 4.88 16.29 10.75
CA VAL A 8 5.99 15.34 10.58
C VAL A 8 5.51 13.94 10.12
N ILE A 9 4.19 13.73 10.03
CA ILE A 9 3.59 12.42 9.74
C ILE A 9 3.14 12.38 8.28
N ASN A 10 3.54 11.32 7.56
CA ASN A 10 3.02 11.03 6.22
C ASN A 10 1.64 10.35 6.35
N PRO A 11 0.53 10.97 5.93
CA PRO A 11 -0.80 10.38 6.10
C PRO A 11 -1.03 9.14 5.21
N TYR A 12 -0.24 8.98 4.15
CA TYR A 12 -0.26 7.79 3.30
C TYR A 12 0.51 6.61 3.92
N ASP A 13 1.30 6.89 4.96
CA ASP A 13 2.28 5.99 5.56
C ASP A 13 2.62 6.43 6.99
N ILE A 14 1.76 6.08 7.93
CA ILE A 14 1.93 6.49 9.34
C ILE A 14 3.04 5.72 10.06
N LEU A 15 3.53 4.62 9.48
CA LEU A 15 4.54 3.75 10.10
C LEU A 15 5.92 3.90 9.48
N ALA A 16 6.06 4.51 8.30
CA ALA A 16 7.38 4.78 7.76
C ALA A 16 8.18 5.77 8.61
N ASP A 17 9.47 5.50 8.67
CA ASP A 17 10.44 6.43 9.21
C ASP A 17 10.31 7.77 8.48
N VAL A 18 10.08 8.81 9.27
CA VAL A 18 9.98 10.18 8.79
C VAL A 18 11.29 10.56 8.12
N CYS A 19 11.21 10.94 6.85
CA CYS A 19 12.32 11.55 6.14
C CYS A 19 12.69 12.89 6.79
N TYR A 20 13.70 12.89 7.66
CA TYR A 20 14.27 14.12 8.19
C TYR A 20 15.42 14.61 7.30
N PRO A 21 15.51 15.92 7.02
CA PRO A 21 16.77 16.52 6.60
C PRO A 21 17.85 16.17 7.63
N ALA A 22 19.10 15.93 7.18
CA ALA A 22 20.21 15.52 8.05
C ALA A 22 20.45 16.45 9.27
N THR A 23 19.97 17.69 9.20
CA THR A 23 20.01 18.69 10.27
C THR A 23 18.98 18.45 11.38
N LEU A 24 17.80 17.90 11.05
CA LEU A 24 16.70 17.63 12.00
C LEU A 24 16.79 16.22 12.62
N ALA A 25 17.34 15.25 11.87
CA ALA A 25 17.55 13.88 12.35
C ALA A 25 18.44 13.81 13.61
N LYS A 26 19.31 14.80 13.81
CA LYS A 26 20.22 14.89 14.97
C LYS A 26 19.53 15.33 16.26
N THR A 27 18.33 15.90 16.19
CA THR A 27 17.66 16.56 17.34
C THR A 27 16.42 15.82 17.83
N VAL A 28 15.87 14.86 17.08
CA VAL A 28 14.67 14.13 17.46
C VAL A 28 15.05 12.86 18.24
N ARG A 29 14.69 12.79 19.52
CA ARG A 29 14.77 11.58 20.35
C ARG A 29 13.36 11.11 20.68
N PHE A 30 12.95 9.96 20.17
CA PHE A 30 11.79 9.23 20.69
C PHE A 30 12.28 8.11 21.61
N PRO A 31 11.81 8.02 22.87
CA PRO A 31 12.08 6.85 23.70
C PRO A 31 11.18 5.69 23.24
N ASN A 32 11.77 4.63 22.66
CA ASN A 32 11.08 3.40 22.31
C ASN A 32 11.97 2.17 22.62
N PRO A 33 11.50 1.14 23.36
CA PRO A 33 12.25 -0.10 23.65
C PRO A 33 12.79 -0.86 22.43
N THR A 34 12.34 -0.55 21.21
CA THR A 34 12.99 -0.97 19.95
C THR A 34 14.43 -0.46 19.83
N ILE A 35 14.78 0.68 20.47
CA ILE A 35 16.13 1.25 20.46
C ILE A 35 17.16 0.32 21.10
N ASP A 36 16.79 -0.49 22.08
CA ASP A 36 17.75 -1.42 22.68
C ASP A 36 18.06 -2.60 21.74
N ARG A 37 17.09 -3.05 20.93
CA ARG A 37 17.32 -4.02 19.85
C ARG A 37 18.10 -3.41 18.68
N ILE A 38 17.92 -2.11 18.42
CA ILE A 38 18.72 -1.36 17.43
C ILE A 38 20.17 -1.23 17.91
N LYS A 39 20.42 -1.04 19.21
CA LYS A 39 21.80 -1.02 19.76
C LYS A 39 22.50 -2.35 19.55
N GLU A 40 21.83 -3.47 19.83
CA GLU A 40 22.38 -4.81 19.53
C GLU A 40 22.62 -5.01 18.02
N GLY A 41 21.67 -4.58 17.19
CA GLY A 41 21.82 -4.59 15.72
C GLY A 41 22.94 -3.68 15.21
N LEU A 42 23.22 -2.56 15.88
CA LEU A 42 24.30 -1.63 15.53
C LEU A 42 25.68 -2.16 15.92
N GLU A 43 25.80 -2.88 17.03
CA GLU A 43 27.04 -3.57 17.38
C GLU A 43 27.33 -4.70 16.38
N LEU A 44 26.30 -5.47 15.99
CA LEU A 44 26.42 -6.47 14.92
C LEU A 44 26.80 -5.82 13.57
N ALA A 45 26.21 -4.67 13.25
CA ALA A 45 26.55 -3.92 12.03
C ALA A 45 27.99 -3.36 12.05
N LYS A 46 28.54 -3.02 13.23
CA LYS A 46 29.95 -2.61 13.39
C LYS A 46 30.91 -3.77 13.14
N GLU A 47 30.56 -4.98 13.53
CA GLU A 47 31.35 -6.18 13.18
C GLU A 47 31.32 -6.47 11.67
N LEU A 48 30.21 -6.15 11.01
CA LEU A 48 30.02 -6.35 9.57
C LEU A 48 30.56 -5.21 8.67
N ARG A 49 31.04 -4.10 9.26
CA ARG A 49 31.46 -2.86 8.56
C ARG A 49 32.67 -2.95 7.64
N HIS A 50 33.28 -4.13 7.44
CA HIS A 50 34.49 -4.21 6.62
C HIS A 50 34.30 -4.46 5.12
N LYS A 51 33.09 -4.68 4.60
CA LYS A 51 32.88 -4.78 3.13
C LYS A 51 31.46 -4.40 2.70
N ARG A 52 31.23 -3.12 2.41
CA ARG A 52 30.42 -2.59 1.28
C ARG A 52 30.11 -1.12 1.51
N ASP A 53 30.43 -0.29 0.51
CA ASP A 53 29.88 1.07 0.37
C ASP A 53 28.36 0.94 0.19
N VAL A 54 27.62 1.27 1.24
CA VAL A 54 26.17 1.50 1.18
C VAL A 54 25.99 3.01 1.36
N PRO A 55 25.37 3.73 0.41
CA PRO A 55 25.09 5.16 0.56
C PRO A 55 24.30 5.44 1.85
N GLU A 56 24.65 6.53 2.54
CA GLU A 56 24.31 6.78 3.95
C GLU A 56 22.82 7.12 4.23
N GLN A 57 21.93 7.07 3.22
CA GLN A 57 20.47 7.22 3.38
C GLN A 57 19.76 6.58 2.16
N PRO A 58 18.65 5.83 2.32
CA PRO A 58 17.67 5.73 1.25
C PRO A 58 16.91 7.07 1.20
N PRO A 59 17.05 7.92 0.17
CA PRO A 59 16.17 9.05 0.00
C PRO A 59 14.73 8.57 -0.07
N CYS A 60 13.83 9.44 0.35
CA CYS A 60 12.41 9.27 0.15
C CYS A 60 12.20 8.89 -1.33
N ILE A 61 11.46 7.80 -1.58
CA ILE A 61 11.33 7.21 -2.93
C ILE A 61 10.87 8.23 -4.00
N GLY A 62 10.25 9.33 -3.56
CA GLY A 62 9.79 10.44 -4.40
C GLY A 62 10.87 11.13 -5.23
N ASP A 63 12.15 11.05 -4.83
CA ASP A 63 13.23 11.69 -5.58
C ASP A 63 13.80 10.75 -6.66
N TRP A 64 13.94 9.46 -6.36
CA TRP A 64 14.55 8.50 -7.31
C TRP A 64 13.77 8.28 -8.60
N VAL A 65 12.45 8.13 -8.50
CA VAL A 65 11.61 7.92 -9.69
C VAL A 65 11.62 9.16 -10.56
N THR A 66 11.52 10.33 -9.92
CA THR A 66 11.57 11.63 -10.60
C THR A 66 12.92 11.84 -11.29
N ASP A 67 14.03 11.60 -10.59
CA ASP A 67 15.38 11.74 -11.14
C ASP A 67 15.61 10.76 -12.31
N TYR A 68 15.16 9.50 -12.17
CA TYR A 68 15.31 8.48 -13.20
C TYR A 68 14.51 8.82 -14.46
N LEU A 69 13.23 9.19 -14.32
CA LEU A 69 12.35 9.48 -15.44
C LEU A 69 12.65 10.82 -16.14
N ASN A 70 13.45 11.69 -15.51
CA ASN A 70 13.95 12.93 -16.12
C ASN A 70 15.29 12.77 -16.86
N GLN A 71 15.89 11.57 -16.89
CA GLN A 71 17.10 11.34 -17.69
C GLN A 71 16.78 11.30 -19.19
N PRO A 72 17.49 12.06 -20.04
CA PRO A 72 17.24 12.06 -21.49
C PRO A 72 17.38 10.67 -22.14
N SER A 73 18.32 9.87 -21.65
CA SER A 73 18.52 8.48 -22.10
C SER A 73 17.32 7.59 -21.77
N VAL A 74 16.74 7.75 -20.57
CA VAL A 74 15.56 6.99 -20.13
C VAL A 74 14.34 7.41 -20.95
N GLN A 75 14.10 8.72 -21.11
CA GLN A 75 12.99 9.23 -21.93
C GLN A 75 13.10 8.76 -23.38
N SER A 76 14.30 8.83 -23.97
CA SER A 76 14.56 8.30 -25.31
C SER A 76 14.31 6.79 -25.40
N ALA A 77 14.73 6.00 -24.40
CA ALA A 77 14.57 4.55 -24.39
C ALA A 77 13.11 4.10 -24.29
N ILE A 78 12.25 4.87 -23.62
CA ILE A 78 10.81 4.61 -23.54
C ILE A 78 10.02 5.35 -24.64
N HIS A 79 10.71 5.98 -25.59
CA HIS A 79 10.14 6.77 -26.68
C HIS A 79 9.20 7.91 -26.20
N ALA A 80 9.48 8.47 -25.02
CA ALA A 80 8.79 9.66 -24.53
C ALA A 80 9.36 10.92 -25.18
N GLU A 81 8.51 11.93 -25.38
CA GLU A 81 8.98 13.27 -25.72
C GLU A 81 9.82 13.84 -24.58
N THR A 82 10.86 14.60 -24.93
CA THR A 82 11.71 15.22 -23.93
C THR A 82 10.92 16.27 -23.16
N THR A 83 10.72 16.02 -21.87
CA THR A 83 9.93 16.88 -20.97
C THR A 83 10.47 16.85 -19.56
N VAL A 84 10.00 17.78 -18.73
CA VAL A 84 10.15 17.67 -17.28
C VAL A 84 9.04 16.77 -16.77
N TRP A 85 9.40 15.55 -16.38
CA TRP A 85 8.47 14.59 -15.82
C TRP A 85 8.22 14.89 -14.35
N GLU A 86 6.96 14.78 -13.93
CA GLU A 86 6.53 14.90 -12.55
C GLU A 86 5.51 13.80 -12.22
N GLN A 87 5.60 13.25 -11.00
CA GLN A 87 4.77 12.10 -10.57
C GLN A 87 3.27 12.40 -10.58
N CYS A 88 2.90 13.64 -10.28
CA CYS A 88 1.51 14.09 -10.20
C CYS A 88 1.36 15.39 -10.98
N GLY A 89 1.17 15.27 -12.30
CA GLY A 89 0.77 16.37 -13.18
C GLY A 89 -0.64 16.12 -13.73
N GLY A 90 -1.42 17.17 -13.94
CA GLY A 90 -2.77 17.04 -14.51
C GLY A 90 -3.54 18.37 -14.51
N PRO A 91 -4.60 18.48 -15.33
CA PRO A 91 -5.50 19.64 -15.28
C PRO A 91 -6.11 19.76 -13.87
N PRO A 92 -6.54 20.97 -13.46
CA PRO A 92 -7.23 21.14 -12.19
C PRO A 92 -8.43 20.18 -12.13
N TYR A 93 -8.49 19.39 -11.05
CA TYR A 93 -9.60 18.48 -10.81
C TYR A 93 -10.80 19.26 -10.31
N GLU A 94 -11.92 19.18 -11.03
CA GLU A 94 -13.23 19.58 -10.52
C GLU A 94 -13.94 18.35 -9.94
N PHE A 95 -14.35 18.42 -8.68
CA PHE A 95 -15.15 17.38 -8.04
C PHE A 95 -16.58 17.45 -8.59
N GLY A 96 -16.94 16.55 -9.50
CA GLY A 96 -18.26 16.55 -10.16
C GLY A 96 -19.30 15.59 -9.58
N GLN A 97 -18.90 14.63 -8.75
CA GLN A 97 -19.78 13.60 -8.20
C GLN A 97 -19.44 13.34 -6.73
N GLU A 98 -20.46 13.37 -5.86
CA GLU A 98 -20.30 13.12 -4.43
C GLU A 98 -20.23 11.62 -4.09
N SER A 99 -20.82 10.75 -4.93
CA SER A 99 -20.87 9.31 -4.69
C SER A 99 -20.84 8.50 -5.98
N ILE A 100 -20.14 7.38 -5.92
CA ILE A 100 -20.10 6.37 -6.98
C ILE A 100 -21.00 5.16 -6.69
N ILE A 101 -21.70 5.14 -5.55
CA ILE A 101 -22.56 4.02 -5.13
C ILE A 101 -23.59 3.65 -6.22
N PRO A 102 -24.35 4.59 -6.81
CA PRO A 102 -25.37 4.24 -7.81
C PRO A 102 -24.78 3.53 -9.02
N TYR A 103 -23.58 3.94 -9.45
CA TYR A 103 -22.88 3.34 -10.59
C TYR A 103 -22.44 1.90 -10.28
N TYR A 104 -21.94 1.64 -9.07
CA TYR A 104 -21.60 0.27 -8.66
C TYR A 104 -22.85 -0.62 -8.55
N GLN A 105 -23.96 -0.09 -8.02
CA GLN A 105 -25.22 -0.84 -7.95
C GLN A 105 -25.74 -1.19 -9.35
N GLU A 106 -25.75 -0.22 -10.26
CA GLU A 106 -26.14 -0.44 -11.66
C GLU A 106 -25.22 -1.49 -12.32
N PHE A 107 -23.90 -1.32 -12.20
CA PHE A 107 -22.91 -2.23 -12.77
C PHE A 107 -23.06 -3.68 -12.26
N LEU A 108 -23.23 -3.86 -10.95
CA LEU A 108 -23.42 -5.18 -10.34
C LEU A 108 -24.78 -5.79 -10.70
N SER A 109 -25.80 -4.98 -11.02
CA SER A 109 -27.11 -5.48 -11.44
C SER A 109 -27.21 -5.84 -12.93
N THR A 110 -26.30 -5.32 -13.76
CA THR A 110 -26.38 -5.41 -15.23
C THR A 110 -25.28 -6.25 -15.86
N THR A 111 -24.27 -6.65 -15.09
CA THR A 111 -23.13 -7.43 -15.57
C THR A 111 -22.83 -8.60 -14.65
N ASP A 112 -22.10 -9.59 -15.16
CA ASP A 112 -21.54 -10.70 -14.37
C ASP A 112 -20.03 -10.53 -14.11
N ILE A 113 -19.48 -9.32 -14.32
CA ILE A 113 -18.06 -9.04 -14.14
C ILE A 113 -17.76 -9.02 -12.64
N ARG A 114 -16.76 -9.81 -12.21
CA ARG A 114 -16.32 -9.80 -10.82
C ARG A 114 -15.70 -8.46 -10.46
N VAL A 115 -16.01 -7.98 -9.26
CA VAL A 115 -15.45 -6.75 -8.70
C VAL A 115 -14.61 -7.13 -7.49
N PHE A 116 -13.44 -6.51 -7.39
CA PHE A 116 -12.59 -6.69 -6.23
C PHE A 116 -12.09 -5.35 -5.73
N ILE A 117 -12.32 -5.10 -4.45
CA ILE A 117 -11.98 -3.87 -3.76
C ILE A 117 -11.07 -4.24 -2.61
N TYR A 118 -9.99 -3.49 -2.42
CA TYR A 118 -9.07 -3.75 -1.34
C TYR A 118 -8.59 -2.46 -0.70
N SER A 119 -8.15 -2.54 0.55
CA SER A 119 -7.61 -1.41 1.29
C SER A 119 -6.44 -1.85 2.16
N GLY A 120 -5.42 -1.02 2.28
CA GLY A 120 -4.44 -1.15 3.34
C GLY A 120 -5.07 -0.74 4.68
N ASP A 121 -4.85 -1.51 5.74
CA ASP A 121 -5.46 -1.22 7.05
C ASP A 121 -4.76 -0.10 7.84
N GLU A 122 -3.64 0.41 7.35
CA GLU A 122 -2.86 1.51 7.94
C GLU A 122 -2.95 2.81 7.12
N ASP A 123 -3.75 2.85 6.05
CA ASP A 123 -4.00 4.08 5.32
C ASP A 123 -4.89 5.05 6.13
N THR A 124 -4.43 6.28 6.31
CA THR A 124 -5.23 7.33 6.98
C THR A 124 -5.88 8.32 6.02
N VAL A 125 -5.50 8.32 4.74
CA VAL A 125 -6.13 9.17 3.72
C VAL A 125 -7.46 8.57 3.27
N LEU A 126 -7.49 7.26 2.98
CA LEU A 126 -8.71 6.50 2.71
C LEU A 126 -8.80 5.27 3.63
N PRO A 127 -9.18 5.45 4.91
CA PRO A 127 -9.19 4.37 5.88
C PRO A 127 -10.10 3.22 5.45
N PHE A 128 -9.64 1.99 5.65
CA PHE A 128 -10.37 0.77 5.29
C PHE A 128 -11.79 0.72 5.89
N ILE A 129 -12.02 1.31 7.07
CA ILE A 129 -13.34 1.37 7.72
C ILE A 129 -14.34 2.18 6.85
N GLY A 130 -13.87 3.23 6.19
CA GLY A 130 -14.68 4.01 5.25
C GLY A 130 -15.06 3.18 4.02
N THR A 131 -14.06 2.50 3.43
CA THR A 131 -14.27 1.59 2.30
C THR A 131 -15.20 0.44 2.67
N GLU A 132 -15.03 -0.17 3.84
CA GLU A 132 -15.87 -1.27 4.32
C GLU A 132 -17.33 -0.83 4.45
N LYS A 133 -17.58 0.33 5.08
CA LYS A 133 -18.94 0.90 5.15
C LYS A 133 -19.52 1.18 3.77
N TRP A 134 -18.70 1.72 2.86
CA TRP A 134 -19.10 1.99 1.49
C TRP A 134 -19.45 0.69 0.74
N VAL A 135 -18.63 -0.36 0.86
CA VAL A 135 -18.90 -1.68 0.25
C VAL A 135 -20.20 -2.27 0.79
N LEU A 136 -20.40 -2.25 2.11
CA LEU A 136 -21.62 -2.76 2.74
C LEU A 136 -22.87 -1.98 2.30
N SER A 137 -22.74 -0.68 2.00
CA SER A 137 -23.84 0.14 1.52
C SER A 137 -24.33 -0.21 0.10
N LEU A 138 -23.54 -0.96 -0.67
CA LEU A 138 -23.97 -1.49 -1.98
C LEU A 138 -25.10 -2.52 -1.86
N ASN A 139 -25.40 -2.99 -0.63
CA ASN A 139 -26.53 -3.85 -0.28
C ASN A 139 -26.66 -5.09 -1.20
N GLN A 140 -25.52 -5.74 -1.47
CA GLN A 140 -25.50 -6.95 -2.28
C GLN A 140 -26.20 -8.10 -1.52
N PRO A 141 -26.97 -8.95 -2.22
CA PRO A 141 -27.82 -9.96 -1.60
C PRO A 141 -27.05 -11.09 -0.90
N ASN A 142 -25.77 -11.28 -1.23
CA ASN A 142 -25.00 -12.47 -0.90
C ASN A 142 -23.83 -12.18 0.04
N LEU A 143 -24.07 -11.59 1.22
CA LEU A 143 -23.02 -11.51 2.25
C LEU A 143 -22.76 -12.92 2.80
N ASN A 144 -21.78 -13.61 2.21
CA ASN A 144 -21.58 -15.05 2.40
C ASN A 144 -20.56 -15.35 3.51
N VAL A 145 -19.47 -14.59 3.59
CA VAL A 145 -18.32 -14.90 4.46
C VAL A 145 -17.64 -13.61 4.94
N TRP A 146 -17.30 -13.57 6.24
CA TRP A 146 -16.31 -12.64 6.81
C TRP A 146 -15.26 -13.44 7.57
N GLY A 147 -13.99 -13.11 7.37
CA GLY A 147 -12.92 -13.74 8.15
C GLY A 147 -11.52 -13.33 7.75
N PRO A 148 -10.50 -13.84 8.46
CA PRO A 148 -9.11 -13.64 8.07
C PRO A 148 -8.83 -14.38 6.76
N TRP A 149 -7.95 -13.81 5.94
CA TRP A 149 -7.31 -14.52 4.84
C TRP A 149 -5.82 -14.70 5.14
N TYR A 150 -5.29 -15.85 4.69
CA TYR A 150 -3.93 -16.27 4.97
C TYR A 150 -3.10 -16.31 3.69
N SER A 151 -1.82 -15.95 3.83
CA SER A 151 -0.84 -16.04 2.76
C SER A 151 0.47 -16.60 3.31
N ASP A 152 1.15 -17.40 2.49
CA ASP A 152 2.52 -17.86 2.72
C ASP A 152 3.49 -17.16 1.74
N TRP A 153 3.26 -15.87 1.50
CA TRP A 153 4.03 -15.09 0.52
C TRP A 153 5.53 -15.03 0.82
N ASN A 154 5.94 -15.24 2.08
CA ASN A 154 7.33 -15.20 2.51
C ASN A 154 7.95 -16.59 2.71
N GLY A 155 7.21 -17.67 2.44
CA GLY A 155 7.67 -19.05 2.59
C GLY A 155 7.94 -19.50 4.03
N ASN A 156 7.51 -18.73 5.04
CA ASN A 156 7.68 -19.03 6.46
C ASN A 156 6.39 -19.56 7.11
N GLY A 157 5.47 -20.07 6.30
CA GLY A 157 4.18 -20.60 6.71
C GLY A 157 3.06 -19.56 6.61
N GLN A 158 1.82 -20.05 6.68
CA GLN A 158 0.63 -19.22 6.58
C GLN A 158 0.58 -18.16 7.69
N GLN A 159 0.47 -16.89 7.28
CA GLN A 159 0.25 -15.75 8.16
C GLN A 159 -1.05 -15.05 7.77
N VAL A 160 -1.74 -14.48 8.76
CA VAL A 160 -2.88 -13.60 8.51
C VAL A 160 -2.37 -12.40 7.72
N SER A 161 -2.87 -12.26 6.49
CA SER A 161 -2.51 -11.15 5.60
C SER A 161 -3.61 -10.10 5.48
N GLY A 162 -4.73 -10.32 6.16
CA GLY A 162 -5.79 -9.34 6.36
C GLY A 162 -7.13 -10.01 6.60
N TYR A 163 -8.22 -9.27 6.42
CA TYR A 163 -9.59 -9.75 6.49
C TYR A 163 -10.27 -9.61 5.15
N TRP A 164 -11.28 -10.43 4.88
CA TRP A 164 -12.02 -10.36 3.63
C TRP A 164 -13.51 -10.59 3.82
N LEU A 165 -14.27 -10.10 2.85
CA LEU A 165 -15.72 -10.18 2.71
C LEU A 165 -16.05 -10.75 1.33
N ASP A 166 -16.81 -11.83 1.30
CA ASP A 166 -17.39 -12.38 0.08
C ASP A 166 -18.84 -11.91 -0.05
N MET A 167 -19.12 -11.11 -1.08
CA MET A 167 -20.45 -10.61 -1.43
C MET A 167 -20.98 -11.23 -2.73
N GLY A 168 -20.45 -12.39 -3.14
CA GLY A 168 -20.77 -13.07 -4.39
C GLY A 168 -19.95 -12.52 -5.55
N GLN A 169 -20.54 -11.61 -6.34
CA GLN A 169 -19.85 -10.98 -7.48
C GLN A 169 -18.76 -9.99 -7.03
N LEU A 170 -18.92 -9.42 -5.84
CA LEU A 170 -17.99 -8.46 -5.26
C LEU A 170 -17.23 -9.09 -4.10
N TRP A 171 -15.91 -8.98 -4.13
CA TRP A 171 -15.06 -9.28 -2.98
C TRP A 171 -14.47 -8.00 -2.41
N TYR A 172 -14.32 -7.96 -1.09
CA TYR A 172 -13.58 -6.92 -0.40
C TYR A 172 -12.51 -7.53 0.50
N ALA A 173 -11.31 -6.93 0.54
CA ALA A 173 -10.26 -7.38 1.44
C ALA A 173 -9.44 -6.22 2.04
N THR A 174 -9.07 -6.35 3.31
CA THR A 174 -7.99 -5.55 3.89
C THR A 174 -6.65 -6.26 3.70
N VAL A 175 -5.56 -5.50 3.65
CA VAL A 175 -4.19 -6.02 3.68
C VAL A 175 -3.49 -5.50 4.92
N LYS A 176 -3.11 -6.44 5.79
CA LYS A 176 -2.58 -6.17 7.12
C LYS A 176 -1.18 -5.57 7.07
N GLY A 177 -0.99 -4.40 7.68
CA GLY A 177 0.29 -3.71 7.71
C GLY A 177 0.60 -2.98 6.41
N ALA A 178 -0.43 -2.57 5.68
CA ALA A 178 -0.29 -1.84 4.42
C ALA A 178 -0.91 -0.44 4.52
N GLY A 179 -0.18 0.57 4.05
CA GLY A 179 -0.69 1.93 3.84
C GLY A 179 -1.43 2.09 2.51
N HIS A 180 -1.54 3.34 2.03
CA HIS A 180 -2.35 3.69 0.85
C HIS A 180 -1.96 2.93 -0.42
N MET A 181 -0.66 2.78 -0.67
CA MET A 181 -0.12 2.04 -1.82
C MET A 181 0.13 0.58 -1.43
N VAL A 182 -0.89 -0.24 -1.29
CA VAL A 182 -0.76 -1.62 -0.75
C VAL A 182 0.42 -2.44 -1.32
N PRO A 183 0.67 -2.49 -2.65
CA PRO A 183 1.81 -3.25 -3.20
C PRO A 183 3.19 -2.71 -2.79
N TRP A 184 3.28 -1.44 -2.39
CA TRP A 184 4.49 -0.82 -1.85
C TRP A 184 4.82 -1.40 -0.46
N PHE A 185 3.80 -1.51 0.40
CA PHE A 185 3.98 -1.91 1.80
C PHE A 185 4.06 -3.42 1.99
N GLN A 186 3.19 -4.15 1.30
CA GLN A 186 3.06 -5.59 1.47
C GLN A 186 3.12 -6.27 0.08
N PRO A 187 4.25 -6.20 -0.63
CA PRO A 187 4.36 -6.65 -2.03
C PRO A 187 3.98 -8.13 -2.19
N GLY A 188 4.42 -9.00 -1.28
CA GLY A 188 4.11 -10.43 -1.34
C GLY A 188 2.63 -10.73 -1.12
N ALA A 189 2.03 -10.13 -0.08
CA ALA A 189 0.60 -10.29 0.19
C ALA A 189 -0.26 -9.68 -0.93
N ALA A 190 0.13 -8.52 -1.46
CA ALA A 190 -0.55 -7.87 -2.57
C ALA A 190 -0.51 -8.70 -3.86
N PHE A 191 0.64 -9.35 -4.14
CA PHE A 191 0.77 -10.23 -5.29
C PHE A 191 -0.10 -11.49 -5.16
N ASP A 192 -0.11 -12.15 -4.00
CA ASP A 192 -0.96 -13.31 -3.73
C ASP A 192 -2.45 -12.93 -3.84
N LEU A 193 -2.84 -11.78 -3.27
CA LEU A 193 -4.18 -11.23 -3.38
C LEU A 193 -4.61 -11.02 -4.84
N PHE A 194 -3.74 -10.41 -5.65
CA PHE A 194 -3.96 -10.19 -7.08
C PHE A 194 -4.06 -11.52 -7.85
N GLU A 195 -3.14 -12.46 -7.64
CA GLU A 195 -3.14 -13.77 -8.30
C GLU A 195 -4.44 -14.53 -8.02
N ARG A 196 -4.87 -14.57 -6.75
CA ARG A 196 -6.11 -15.22 -6.36
C ARG A 196 -7.32 -14.62 -7.05
N TYR A 197 -7.40 -13.29 -7.09
CA TYR A 197 -8.49 -12.61 -7.79
C TYR A 197 -8.54 -12.96 -9.28
N ILE A 198 -7.43 -12.84 -10.01
CA ILE A 198 -7.43 -13.09 -11.47
C ILE A 198 -7.64 -14.57 -11.81
N THR A 199 -7.18 -15.49 -10.95
CA THR A 199 -7.38 -16.94 -11.14
C THR A 199 -8.70 -17.44 -10.59
N GLY A 200 -9.47 -16.59 -9.89
CA GLY A 200 -10.72 -16.98 -9.25
C GLY A 200 -10.56 -17.90 -8.05
N LYS A 201 -9.36 -17.97 -7.46
CA LYS A 201 -9.14 -18.69 -6.20
C LYS A 201 -9.71 -17.84 -5.06
N PRO A 202 -10.56 -18.41 -4.20
CA PRO A 202 -11.11 -17.67 -3.08
C PRO A 202 -10.05 -17.37 -2.01
N LEU A 203 -10.30 -16.35 -1.21
CA LEU A 203 -9.43 -15.98 -0.09
C LEU A 203 -9.67 -16.83 1.17
N HIS A 204 -10.75 -17.62 1.20
CA HIS A 204 -10.91 -18.62 2.26
C HIS A 204 -9.82 -19.68 2.17
N THR A 205 -9.08 -19.82 3.26
CA THR A 205 -8.35 -21.03 3.56
C THR A 205 -8.65 -21.28 5.03
N SER A 206 -9.45 -22.31 5.34
CA SER A 206 -9.54 -22.74 6.74
C SER A 206 -8.17 -23.31 7.09
N PRO A 207 -7.46 -22.78 8.12
CA PRO A 207 -6.26 -23.44 8.61
C PRO A 207 -6.58 -24.74 9.38
N PHE A 208 -7.87 -25.05 9.55
CA PHE A 208 -8.38 -26.27 10.18
C PHE A 208 -9.25 -27.02 9.17
N GLN A 209 -8.62 -27.85 8.34
CA GLN A 209 -9.26 -28.99 7.67
C GLN A 209 -8.57 -30.26 8.14
#